data_AF-A0A822BUP9-F1
#
_entry.id   AF-A0A822BUP9-F1
#
_cell.length_a   1.000
_cell.length_b   1.000
_cell.length_c   1.000
_cell.angle_alpha   90.00
_cell.angle_beta   90.00
_cell.angle_gamma   90.00
#
_symmetry.space_group_name_H-M   'P 1'
#
loop_
_entity.id
_entity.type
_entity.pdbx_description
1 polymer ?
#
loop_
_entity_poly.entity_id
_entity_poly.type
_entity_poly.pdbx_seq_one_letter_code
_entity_poly.pdbx_strand_id
1 'polypeptide(L)'
;MATLHSILEKADKKVRALPATAQVASQEGRYIADLLNQLSDLTIINYQQNNLKPFRYKHMGSLAYVGGDSAVLDFTGTKPILDIFNLKPLSGRGAAYLWKSFYFTEMFTGRTKTLLAFDWVRTHLYGRDISRY
;
A
#
# COMPACT_ATOMS: atom_id res chain seq x y z
N MET A 1 20.36 9.58 25.06
CA MET A 1 19.99 8.19 24.74
C MET A 1 18.65 8.20 24.03
N ALA A 2 18.58 7.79 22.77
CA ALA A 2 17.31 7.66 22.06
C ALA A 2 16.73 6.27 22.39
N THR A 3 15.69 6.22 23.21
CA THR A 3 14.97 4.99 23.56
C THR A 3 14.06 4.55 22.40
N LEU A 4 13.66 3.27 22.34
CA LEU A 4 12.66 2.78 21.35
C LEU A 4 11.43 3.68 21.26
N HIS A 5 10.98 4.18 22.42
CA HIS A 5 9.92 5.18 22.53
C HIS A 5 10.18 6.42 21.67
N SER A 6 11.40 6.97 21.67
CA SER A 6 11.76 8.15 20.88
C SER A 6 11.79 7.90 19.37
N ILE A 7 12.00 6.65 18.93
CA ILE A 7 11.93 6.26 17.51
C ILE A 7 10.46 6.23 17.08
N LEU A 8 9.63 5.56 17.87
CA LEU A 8 8.19 5.49 17.65
C LEU A 8 7.56 6.88 17.67
N GLU A 9 7.91 7.72 18.63
CA GLU A 9 7.42 9.10 18.74
C GLU A 9 7.82 9.96 17.54
N LYS A 10 9.06 9.83 17.02
CA LYS A 10 9.50 10.56 15.82
C LYS A 10 8.83 10.04 14.55
N ALA A 11 8.57 8.73 14.45
CA ALA A 11 7.79 8.16 13.37
C ALA A 11 6.34 8.69 13.44
N ASP A 12 5.72 8.63 14.61
CA ASP A 12 4.34 9.05 14.85
C ASP A 12 4.14 10.57 14.64
N LYS A 13 5.13 11.39 15.01
CA LYS A 13 5.11 12.83 14.73
C LYS A 13 5.16 13.15 13.21
N LYS A 14 5.73 12.25 12.39
CA LYS A 14 5.70 12.34 10.93
C LYS A 14 4.44 11.74 10.30
N VAL A 15 3.71 10.87 11.01
CA VAL A 15 2.39 10.35 10.57
C VAL A 15 1.42 11.50 10.29
N ARG A 16 1.54 12.64 11.00
CA ARG A 16 0.71 13.83 10.74
C ARG A 16 0.94 14.53 9.38
N ALA A 17 2.03 14.23 8.66
CA ALA A 17 2.32 14.84 7.37
C ALA A 17 1.90 13.98 6.16
N LEU A 18 1.67 12.68 6.36
CA LEU A 18 1.37 11.72 5.29
C LEU A 18 -0.08 11.22 5.41
N PRO A 19 -0.72 10.83 4.29
CA PRO A 19 -2.09 10.35 4.34
C PRO A 19 -2.16 8.99 5.07
N ALA A 20 -3.14 8.81 5.95
CA ALA A 20 -3.35 7.60 6.74
C ALA A 20 -3.88 6.43 5.86
N THR A 21 -3.03 5.92 4.98
CA THR A 21 -3.34 4.85 4.03
C THR A 21 -2.53 3.60 4.32
N ALA A 22 -3.08 2.43 3.95
CA ALA A 22 -2.37 1.15 4.05
C ALA A 22 -1.03 1.17 3.29
N GLN A 23 -0.95 1.95 2.21
CA GLN A 23 0.28 2.13 1.43
C GLN A 23 1.40 2.80 2.26
N VAL A 24 1.08 3.88 2.99
CA VAL A 24 2.04 4.56 3.86
C VAL A 24 2.47 3.63 4.98
N ALA A 25 1.53 2.99 5.67
CA ALA A 25 1.82 2.05 6.75
C ALA A 25 2.72 0.88 6.30
N SER A 26 2.46 0.31 5.12
CA SER A 26 3.29 -0.77 4.54
C SER A 26 4.72 -0.32 4.23
N GLN A 27 4.88 0.89 3.66
CA GLN A 27 6.22 1.45 3.37
C GLN A 27 6.99 1.80 4.64
N GLU A 28 6.33 2.40 5.64
CA GLU A 28 6.94 2.72 6.93
C GLU A 28 7.34 1.45 7.68
N GLY A 29 6.48 0.43 7.69
CA GLY A 29 6.78 -0.87 8.29
C GLY A 29 8.01 -1.53 7.67
N ARG A 30 8.12 -1.51 6.34
CA ARG A 30 9.31 -2.05 5.63
C ARG A 30 10.57 -1.24 5.95
N TYR A 31 10.48 0.09 5.94
CA TYR A 31 11.61 0.96 6.29
C TYR A 31 12.12 0.71 7.71
N ILE A 32 11.20 0.57 8.69
CA ILE A 32 11.56 0.27 10.06
C ILE A 32 12.20 -1.12 10.16
N ALA A 33 11.62 -2.13 9.50
CA ALA A 33 12.20 -3.47 9.48
C ALA A 33 13.64 -3.49 8.93
N ASP A 34 13.90 -2.79 7.83
CA ASP A 34 15.24 -2.66 7.26
C ASP A 34 16.21 -1.95 8.21
N LEU A 35 15.74 -0.89 8.90
CA LEU A 35 16.53 -0.16 9.88
C LEU A 35 16.87 -1.02 11.10
N LEU A 36 15.92 -1.82 11.60
CA LEU A 36 16.14 -2.77 12.68
C LEU A 36 17.14 -3.87 12.28
N ASN A 37 17.09 -4.33 11.03
CA ASN A 37 18.03 -5.35 10.52
C ASN A 37 19.45 -4.81 10.31
N GLN A 38 19.60 -3.53 9.97
CA GLN A 38 20.91 -2.89 9.75
C GLN A 38 21.62 -2.48 11.05
N LEU A 39 20.86 -2.32 12.15
CA LEU A 39 21.38 -1.87 13.43
C LEU A 39 21.58 -3.06 14.36
N SER A 40 22.83 -3.39 14.70
CA SER A 40 23.14 -4.38 15.74
C SER A 40 22.80 -3.89 17.15
N ASP A 41 22.78 -2.57 17.35
CA ASP A 41 22.40 -1.92 18.61
C ASP A 41 21.54 -0.69 18.32
N LEU A 42 20.27 -0.76 18.73
CA LEU A 42 19.27 0.29 18.54
C LEU A 42 19.51 1.53 19.42
N THR A 43 20.43 1.46 20.38
CA THR A 43 20.80 2.60 21.23
C THR A 43 21.68 3.63 20.50
N ILE A 44 22.27 3.24 19.35
CA ILE A 44 23.20 4.04 18.54
C ILE A 44 22.54 4.41 17.19
N ILE A 45 21.33 4.97 17.20
CA ILE A 45 20.76 5.55 15.98
C ILE A 45 21.36 6.93 15.74
N ASN A 46 22.53 6.93 15.09
CA ASN A 46 23.12 8.14 14.55
C ASN A 46 23.02 8.08 13.01
N TYR A 47 22.06 8.82 12.45
CA TYR A 47 21.77 8.82 11.01
C TYR A 47 22.98 9.17 10.14
N GLN A 48 23.83 10.09 10.61
CA GLN A 48 25.02 10.52 9.86
C GLN A 48 26.15 9.50 9.94
N GLN A 49 26.38 8.92 11.12
CA GLN A 49 27.47 7.97 11.35
C GLN A 49 27.19 6.60 10.71
N ASN A 50 25.93 6.17 10.71
CA ASN A 50 25.50 4.90 10.15
C ASN A 50 25.03 5.01 8.68
N ASN A 51 25.19 6.20 8.05
CA ASN A 51 24.77 6.49 6.68
C ASN A 51 23.30 6.10 6.39
N LEU A 52 22.42 6.27 7.39
CA LEU A 52 21.01 5.90 7.30
C LEU A 52 20.24 6.99 6.55
N LYS A 53 19.48 6.59 5.53
CA LYS A 53 18.64 7.52 4.76
C LYS A 53 17.31 7.73 5.48
N PRO A 54 16.79 8.95 5.58
CA PRO A 54 15.46 9.19 6.16
C PRO A 54 14.38 8.56 5.29
N PHE A 55 13.28 8.12 5.92
CA PHE A 55 12.08 7.66 5.22
C PHE A 55 11.59 8.68 4.19
N ARG A 56 11.30 8.22 2.98
CA ARG A 56 10.70 9.01 1.90
C ARG A 56 9.51 8.25 1.36
N TYR A 57 8.32 8.81 1.54
CA TYR A 57 7.10 8.25 0.98
C TYR A 57 7.15 8.27 -0.56
N LYS A 58 6.83 7.13 -1.16
CA LYS A 58 6.65 7.01 -2.61
C LYS A 58 5.17 6.76 -2.90
N HIS A 59 4.47 7.76 -3.43
CA HIS A 59 3.11 7.57 -3.90
C HIS A 59 3.07 6.58 -5.08
N MET A 60 2.09 5.68 -5.09
CA MET A 60 1.94 4.62 -6.11
C MET A 60 0.58 4.70 -6.83
N GLY A 61 -0.16 5.79 -6.60
CA GLY A 61 -1.49 5.99 -7.16
C GLY A 61 -2.59 5.68 -6.14
N SER A 62 -3.82 5.92 -6.57
CA SER A 62 -5.05 5.67 -5.83
C SER A 62 -6.01 4.87 -6.71
N LEU A 63 -6.73 3.94 -6.09
CA LEU A 63 -7.64 3.02 -6.76
C LEU A 63 -8.98 3.03 -6.04
N ALA A 64 -10.07 3.25 -6.76
CA ALA A 64 -11.41 3.28 -6.18
C ALA A 64 -12.41 2.49 -7.04
N TYR A 65 -13.10 1.53 -6.45
CA TYR A 65 -14.25 0.87 -7.09
C TYR A 65 -15.49 1.77 -6.95
N VAL A 66 -16.18 2.06 -8.05
CA VAL A 66 -17.31 3.01 -8.08
C VAL A 66 -18.67 2.34 -8.31
N GLY A 67 -18.71 1.00 -8.36
CA GLY A 67 -19.93 0.25 -8.63
C GLY A 67 -20.16 -0.03 -10.11
N GLY A 68 -21.14 -0.89 -10.42
CA GLY A 68 -21.50 -1.25 -11.80
C GLY A 68 -20.35 -1.86 -12.60
N ASP A 69 -19.53 -2.73 -11.99
CA ASP A 69 -18.29 -3.27 -12.57
C ASP A 69 -17.32 -2.20 -13.07
N SER A 70 -17.34 -0.99 -12.49
CA SER A 70 -16.46 0.10 -12.89
C SER A 70 -15.57 0.52 -11.72
N ALA A 71 -14.33 0.89 -12.04
CA ALA A 71 -13.40 1.48 -11.10
C ALA A 71 -12.75 2.71 -11.70
N VAL A 72 -12.11 3.50 -10.86
CA VAL A 72 -11.28 4.65 -11.22
C VAL A 72 -9.89 4.41 -10.67
N LEU A 73 -8.89 4.60 -11.52
CA LEU A 73 -7.47 4.48 -11.21
C LEU A 73 -6.83 5.84 -11.46
N ASP A 74 -6.19 6.38 -10.44
CA ASP A 74 -5.47 7.64 -10.51
C ASP A 74 -4.00 7.38 -10.19
N PHE A 75 -3.12 7.63 -11.16
CA PHE A 75 -1.67 7.50 -10.99
C PHE A 75 -0.95 8.85 -10.98
N THR A 76 -1.70 9.96 -10.84
CA THR A 76 -1.17 11.32 -10.83
C THR A 76 -0.14 11.47 -9.70
N GLY A 77 1.08 11.93 -10.03
CA GLY A 77 2.15 12.14 -9.03
C GLY A 77 2.93 10.88 -8.64
N THR A 78 2.86 9.82 -9.45
CA THR A 78 3.72 8.63 -9.32
C THR A 78 4.97 8.75 -10.21
N LYS A 79 5.92 7.79 -10.13
CA LYS A 79 7.20 7.87 -10.88
C LYS A 79 6.97 8.07 -12.40
N PRO A 80 7.89 8.76 -13.10
CA PRO A 80 7.65 9.43 -14.39
C PRO A 80 7.21 8.55 -15.56
N ILE A 81 7.36 7.22 -15.52
CA ILE A 81 7.01 6.37 -16.67
C ILE A 81 5.51 6.43 -17.01
N LEU A 82 4.63 6.61 -16.01
CA LEU A 82 3.19 6.74 -16.24
C LEU A 82 2.77 8.20 -16.50
N ASP A 83 3.44 9.17 -15.87
CA ASP A 83 3.21 10.62 -16.11
C ASP A 83 3.71 11.07 -17.51
N ILE A 84 4.75 10.44 -18.08
CA ILE A 84 5.28 10.75 -19.43
C ILE A 84 4.22 10.52 -20.52
N PHE A 85 3.30 9.56 -20.33
CA PHE A 85 2.23 9.27 -21.28
C PHE A 85 0.96 10.09 -21.04
N ASN A 86 0.99 11.07 -20.12
CA ASN A 86 -0.14 11.94 -19.79
C ASN A 86 -1.43 11.12 -19.55
N LEU A 87 -1.28 9.97 -18.89
CA LEU A 87 -2.36 9.03 -18.66
C LEU A 87 -3.40 9.68 -17.74
N LYS A 88 -4.52 10.08 -18.34
CA LYS A 88 -5.71 10.50 -17.60
C LYS A 88 -6.12 9.39 -16.62
N PRO A 89 -6.79 9.73 -15.50
CA PRO A 89 -7.38 8.74 -14.63
C PRO A 89 -8.19 7.73 -15.44
N LEU A 90 -7.85 6.45 -15.33
CA LEU A 90 -8.51 5.40 -16.10
C LEU A 90 -9.80 5.03 -15.38
N SER A 91 -10.93 5.14 -16.06
CA SER A 91 -12.23 4.80 -15.52
C SER A 91 -12.99 3.78 -16.36
N GLY A 92 -13.90 3.04 -15.72
CA GLY A 92 -14.81 2.10 -16.39
C GLY A 92 -14.51 0.63 -16.11
N ARG A 93 -15.02 -0.25 -16.98
CA ARG A 93 -15.00 -1.71 -16.75
C ARG A 93 -13.60 -2.32 -16.87
N GLY A 94 -12.79 -1.82 -17.82
CA GLY A 94 -11.38 -2.22 -17.93
C GLY A 94 -10.58 -1.86 -16.67
N ALA A 95 -10.83 -0.66 -16.12
CA ALA A 95 -10.23 -0.22 -14.87
C ALA A 95 -10.67 -1.11 -13.68
N ALA A 96 -11.89 -1.65 -13.67
CA ALA A 96 -12.33 -2.56 -12.62
C ALA A 96 -11.61 -3.91 -12.63
N TYR A 97 -11.30 -4.46 -13.81
CA TYR A 97 -10.47 -5.67 -13.89
C TYR A 97 -9.04 -5.39 -13.43
N LEU A 98 -8.46 -4.27 -13.83
CA LEU A 98 -7.14 -3.84 -13.33
C LEU A 98 -7.16 -3.64 -11.82
N TRP A 99 -8.19 -2.99 -11.29
CA TRP A 99 -8.40 -2.83 -9.84
C TRP A 99 -8.39 -4.19 -9.14
N LYS A 100 -9.16 -5.19 -9.63
CA LYS A 100 -9.14 -6.55 -9.06
C LYS A 100 -7.74 -7.16 -9.11
N SER A 101 -7.00 -7.00 -10.19
CA SER A 101 -5.62 -7.51 -10.33
C SER A 101 -4.64 -6.90 -9.32
N PHE A 102 -4.75 -5.60 -9.04
CA PHE A 102 -3.94 -4.94 -8.00
C PHE A 102 -4.23 -5.54 -6.62
N TYR A 103 -5.51 -5.65 -6.23
CA TYR A 103 -5.90 -6.26 -4.96
C TYR A 103 -5.44 -7.71 -4.84
N PHE A 104 -5.54 -8.50 -5.92
CA PHE A 104 -5.05 -9.87 -5.94
C PHE A 104 -3.53 -9.96 -5.71
N THR A 105 -2.77 -9.01 -6.25
CA THR A 105 -1.32 -8.97 -6.12
C THR A 105 -0.90 -8.58 -4.70
N GLU A 106 -1.57 -7.59 -4.10
CA GLU A 106 -1.29 -7.08 -2.75
C GLU A 106 -1.61 -8.06 -1.61
N MET A 107 -2.35 -9.13 -1.88
CA MET A 107 -2.60 -10.15 -0.86
C MET A 107 -1.32 -10.87 -0.43
N PHE A 108 -1.12 -11.01 0.88
CA PHE A 108 0.12 -11.55 1.46
C PHE A 108 0.31 -13.06 1.28
N THR A 109 -0.77 -13.86 1.32
CA THR A 109 -0.67 -15.33 1.36
C THR A 109 -1.36 -16.00 0.18
N GLY A 110 -0.88 -17.18 -0.22
CA GLY A 110 -1.53 -18.00 -1.23
C GLY A 110 -2.95 -18.40 -0.85
N ARG A 111 -3.19 -18.68 0.44
CA ARG A 111 -4.53 -19.01 0.97
C ARG A 111 -5.53 -17.87 0.79
N THR A 112 -5.14 -16.64 1.12
CA THR A 112 -6.03 -15.48 0.92
C THR A 112 -6.31 -15.23 -0.56
N LYS A 113 -5.31 -15.44 -1.43
CA LYS A 113 -5.48 -15.32 -2.88
C LYS A 113 -6.44 -16.36 -3.44
N THR A 114 -6.33 -17.63 -3.03
CA THR A 114 -7.24 -18.68 -3.48
C THR A 114 -8.66 -18.42 -2.99
N LEU A 115 -8.84 -18.05 -1.71
CA LEU A 115 -10.15 -17.68 -1.18
C LEU A 115 -10.79 -16.53 -1.95
N LEU A 116 -10.03 -15.46 -2.23
CA LEU A 116 -10.52 -14.34 -3.03
C LEU A 116 -10.93 -14.77 -4.45
N ALA A 117 -10.12 -15.61 -5.10
CA ALA A 117 -10.44 -16.12 -6.43
C ALA A 117 -11.73 -16.96 -6.41
N PHE A 118 -11.90 -17.84 -5.43
CA PHE A 118 -13.13 -18.61 -5.24
C PHE A 118 -14.34 -17.71 -4.99
N ASP A 119 -14.20 -16.67 -4.17
CA ASP A 119 -15.28 -15.71 -3.91
C ASP A 119 -15.71 -14.97 -5.18
N TRP A 120 -14.75 -14.57 -6.02
CA TRP A 120 -15.04 -13.96 -7.31
C TRP A 120 -15.75 -14.91 -8.27
N VAL A 121 -15.29 -16.17 -8.37
CA VAL A 121 -15.94 -17.19 -9.20
C VAL A 121 -17.36 -17.46 -8.71
N ARG A 122 -17.55 -17.66 -7.41
CA ARG A 122 -18.87 -17.90 -6.79
C ARG A 122 -19.81 -16.73 -7.07
N THR A 123 -19.33 -15.49 -6.89
CA THR A 123 -20.12 -14.28 -7.14
C THR A 123 -20.46 -14.12 -8.62
N HIS A 124 -19.57 -14.54 -9.52
CA HIS A 124 -19.83 -14.47 -10.96
C HIS A 124 -20.87 -15.48 -11.42
N LEU A 125 -20.83 -16.71 -10.89
CA LEU A 125 -21.75 -17.79 -11.28
C LEU A 125 -23.12 -17.68 -10.60
N TYR A 126 -23.14 -17.36 -9.31
CA TYR A 126 -24.34 -17.45 -8.47
C TYR A 126 -24.83 -16.10 -7.93
N GLY A 127 -24.11 -15.01 -8.22
CA GLY A 127 -24.35 -13.72 -7.60
C GLY A 127 -23.82 -13.64 -6.16
N ARG A 128 -23.98 -12.48 -5.53
CA ARG A 128 -23.49 -12.23 -4.17
C ARG A 128 -24.43 -12.89 -3.16
N ASP A 129 -23.87 -13.71 -2.28
CA ASP A 129 -24.60 -14.24 -1.13
C ASP A 129 -24.95 -13.09 -0.16
N ILE A 130 -26.24 -12.93 0.13
CA ILE A 130 -26.78 -11.92 1.04
C ILE A 130 -27.44 -12.54 2.28
N SER A 131 -27.35 -13.87 2.42
CA SER A 131 -27.88 -14.55 3.60
C SER A 131 -27.17 -14.03 4.86
N ARG A 132 -27.96 -13.76 5.89
CA ARG A 132 -27.51 -13.15 7.16
C ARG A 132 -27.66 -14.11 8.33
N TYR A 133 -27.64 -15.43 8.11
CA TYR A 133 -27.86 -16.44 9.15
C TYR A 133 -27.13 -17.72 8.82
#